data_AF-A0A558GJ50-F1
#
_entry.id   AF-A0A558GJ50-F1
#
_cell.length_a   1.000
_cell.length_b   1.000
_cell.length_c   1.000
_cell.angle_alpha   90.00
_cell.angle_beta   90.00
_cell.angle_gamma   90.00
#
_symmetry.space_group_name_H-M   'P 1'
#
loop_
_entity.id
_entity.type
_entity.pdbx_description
1 polymer ?
#
loop_
_entity_poly.entity_id
_entity_poly.type
_entity_poly.pdbx_seq_one_letter_code
_entity_poly.pdbx_strand_id
1 'polypeptide(L)'
;MASILIFADLHLGRPGAPGMEWALDVLETTDADACVCLGDIIDRKADAATYVPQAQKVMSRACKRFSDVHFISGNHDVHHKLSFPSSVTVHPTEVHSFHCAGAIIITAAVATDPDPRTLAFPTRGSNEPHVGLLHTSATGEFSKSMCLPAMPEELQSCGYDAWILGHVHKPRVLAKSPFIGWVGMGNAVLYDVPTASLTYL
;
A
#
# COMPACT_ATOMS: atom_id res chain seq x y z
N MET A 1 11.49 -16.18 -6.97
CA MET A 1 11.82 -16.05 -5.53
C MET A 1 10.69 -15.27 -4.92
N ALA A 2 10.25 -15.60 -3.71
CA ALA A 2 9.01 -15.08 -3.15
C ALA A 2 9.06 -13.53 -3.05
N SER A 3 8.18 -12.85 -3.76
CA SER A 3 8.22 -11.40 -3.94
C SER A 3 6.84 -10.76 -4.04
N ILE A 4 6.76 -9.50 -3.64
CA ILE A 4 5.51 -8.74 -3.57
C ILE A 4 5.69 -7.43 -4.34
N LEU A 5 4.86 -7.21 -5.35
CA LEU A 5 4.71 -5.91 -6.00
C LEU A 5 3.80 -5.02 -5.15
N ILE A 6 4.25 -3.84 -4.79
CA ILE A 6 3.50 -2.89 -3.97
C ILE A 6 3.49 -1.53 -4.66
N PHE A 7 2.30 -1.00 -4.92
CA PHE A 7 2.12 0.36 -5.46
C PHE A 7 1.12 1.13 -4.59
N ALA A 8 1.22 2.46 -4.62
CA ALA A 8 0.36 3.36 -3.85
C ALA A 8 0.12 4.67 -4.61
N ASP A 9 -0.81 5.49 -4.11
CA ASP A 9 -0.96 6.89 -4.52
C ASP A 9 -1.20 7.05 -6.04
N LEU A 10 -1.98 6.16 -6.66
CA LEU A 10 -2.29 6.21 -8.09
C LEU A 10 -3.18 7.41 -8.46
N HIS A 11 -4.08 7.81 -7.55
CA HIS A 11 -4.97 8.96 -7.67
C HIS A 11 -5.66 9.09 -9.04
N LEU A 12 -6.32 8.03 -9.51
CA LEU A 12 -7.15 8.12 -10.72
C LEU A 12 -8.09 9.33 -10.64
N GLY A 13 -8.09 10.15 -11.69
CA GLY A 13 -8.89 11.38 -11.78
C GLY A 13 -8.23 12.65 -11.26
N ARG A 14 -7.00 12.58 -10.71
CA ARG A 14 -6.23 13.77 -10.35
C ARG A 14 -5.34 14.24 -11.51
N PRO A 15 -5.34 15.55 -11.85
CA PRO A 15 -4.41 16.11 -12.82
C PRO A 15 -2.94 15.88 -12.42
N GLY A 16 -2.14 15.35 -13.34
CA GLY A 16 -0.72 15.05 -13.11
C GLY A 16 -0.45 13.77 -12.33
N ALA A 17 -1.48 12.98 -12.01
CA ALA A 17 -1.30 11.62 -11.50
C ALA A 17 -0.88 10.66 -12.63
N PRO A 18 -0.29 9.49 -12.30
CA PRO A 18 0.24 8.55 -13.29
C PRO A 18 -0.82 8.02 -14.26
N GLY A 19 -2.06 7.89 -13.78
CA GLY A 19 -3.19 7.39 -14.56
C GLY A 19 -3.19 5.86 -14.71
N MET A 20 -4.31 5.35 -15.23
CA MET A 20 -4.55 3.90 -15.30
C MET A 20 -3.51 3.17 -16.16
N GLU A 21 -3.07 3.76 -17.28
CA GLU A 21 -2.14 3.11 -18.20
C GLU A 21 -0.77 2.84 -17.54
N TRP A 22 -0.29 3.75 -16.69
CA TRP A 22 0.93 3.49 -15.88
C TRP A 22 0.75 2.26 -14.98
N ALA A 23 -0.38 2.18 -14.27
CA ALA A 23 -0.63 1.03 -13.39
C ALA A 23 -0.74 -0.27 -14.17
N LEU A 24 -1.38 -0.26 -15.35
CA LEU A 24 -1.48 -1.44 -16.21
C LEU A 24 -0.10 -1.86 -16.73
N ASP A 25 0.76 -0.93 -17.13
CA ASP A 25 2.11 -1.21 -17.60
C ASP A 25 2.97 -1.86 -16.50
N VAL A 26 2.96 -1.29 -15.28
CA VAL A 26 3.65 -1.87 -14.11
C VAL A 26 3.17 -3.29 -13.83
N LEU A 27 1.86 -3.54 -13.86
CA LEU A 27 1.28 -4.87 -13.60
C LEU A 27 1.63 -5.90 -14.70
N GLU A 28 1.80 -5.47 -15.94
CA GLU A 28 2.13 -6.37 -17.05
C GLU A 28 3.62 -6.70 -17.13
N THR A 29 4.48 -5.72 -16.81
CA THR A 29 5.93 -5.81 -16.96
C THR A 29 6.67 -6.32 -15.73
N THR A 30 6.02 -6.36 -14.57
CA THR A 30 6.61 -6.86 -13.32
C THR A 30 6.31 -8.34 -13.12
N ASP A 31 7.33 -9.12 -12.75
CA ASP A 31 7.20 -10.50 -12.28
C ASP A 31 7.26 -10.52 -10.74
N ALA A 32 6.19 -10.99 -10.10
CA ALA A 32 6.08 -11.14 -8.65
C ALA A 32 5.04 -12.20 -8.28
N ASP A 33 5.07 -12.72 -7.05
CA ASP A 33 4.14 -13.75 -6.59
C ASP A 33 2.81 -13.16 -6.10
N ALA A 34 2.85 -11.93 -5.58
CA ALA A 34 1.68 -11.21 -5.06
C ALA A 34 1.71 -9.72 -5.41
N CYS A 35 0.55 -9.08 -5.32
CA CYS A 35 0.38 -7.65 -5.60
C CYS A 35 -0.45 -6.96 -4.51
N VAL A 36 0.02 -5.80 -4.04
CA VAL A 36 -0.67 -4.98 -3.05
C VAL A 36 -0.85 -3.55 -3.57
N CYS A 37 -2.10 -3.10 -3.61
CA CYS A 37 -2.44 -1.69 -3.75
C CYS A 37 -2.55 -1.07 -2.35
N LEU A 38 -1.56 -0.26 -1.97
CA LEU A 38 -1.44 0.40 -0.68
C LEU A 38 -2.07 1.80 -0.68
N GLY A 39 -3.34 1.82 -1.07
CA GLY A 39 -4.22 2.97 -0.92
C GLY A 39 -4.06 4.08 -1.96
N ASP A 40 -5.04 4.98 -1.94
CA ASP A 40 -5.21 6.11 -2.83
C ASP A 40 -5.19 5.69 -4.32
N ILE A 41 -5.95 4.64 -4.64
CA ILE A 41 -6.11 4.21 -6.04
C ILE A 41 -6.90 5.25 -6.85
N ILE A 42 -7.80 5.97 -6.20
CA ILE A 42 -8.67 7.00 -6.79
C ILE A 42 -8.55 8.31 -5.99
N ASP A 43 -8.58 9.46 -6.67
CA ASP A 43 -8.58 10.75 -5.96
C ASP A 43 -9.95 11.08 -5.36
N ARG A 44 -9.99 11.67 -4.16
CA ARG A 44 -11.24 12.06 -3.48
C ARG A 44 -12.16 12.97 -4.29
N LYS A 45 -11.62 13.77 -5.23
CA LYS A 45 -12.40 14.67 -6.10
C LYS A 45 -12.71 14.07 -7.47
N ALA A 46 -12.27 12.85 -7.74
CA ALA A 46 -12.52 12.19 -9.02
C ALA A 46 -14.02 11.97 -9.23
N ASP A 47 -14.47 12.09 -10.48
CA ASP A 47 -15.83 11.68 -10.84
C ASP A 47 -15.97 10.16 -10.70
N ALA A 48 -16.79 9.73 -9.75
CA ALA A 48 -16.94 8.32 -9.42
C ALA A 48 -17.44 7.48 -10.61
N ALA A 49 -18.33 8.03 -11.45
CA ALA A 49 -18.87 7.33 -12.61
C ALA A 49 -17.78 6.98 -13.63
N THR A 50 -16.76 7.83 -13.75
CA THR A 50 -15.64 7.64 -14.67
C THR A 50 -14.52 6.78 -14.08
N TYR A 51 -14.16 7.02 -12.81
CA TYR A 51 -12.89 6.50 -12.26
C TYR A 51 -13.04 5.27 -11.35
N VAL A 52 -14.20 5.02 -10.75
CA VAL A 52 -14.44 3.75 -10.04
C VAL A 52 -14.31 2.55 -10.99
N PRO A 53 -14.87 2.56 -12.22
CA PRO A 53 -14.64 1.48 -13.18
C PRO A 53 -13.17 1.30 -13.59
N GLN A 54 -12.38 2.37 -13.57
CA GLN A 54 -10.94 2.29 -13.86
C GLN A 54 -10.16 1.63 -12.72
N ALA A 55 -10.44 2.02 -11.46
CA ALA A 55 -9.87 1.37 -10.28
C ALA A 55 -10.20 -0.14 -10.28
N GLN A 56 -11.46 -0.49 -10.62
CA GLN A 56 -11.88 -1.88 -10.81
C GLN A 56 -11.09 -2.59 -11.90
N LYS A 57 -10.84 -1.94 -13.04
CA LYS A 57 -10.06 -2.50 -14.15
C LYS A 57 -8.60 -2.75 -13.76
N VAL A 58 -7.97 -1.84 -13.00
CA VAL A 58 -6.61 -2.02 -12.47
C VAL A 58 -6.56 -3.27 -11.57
N MET A 59 -7.44 -3.38 -10.58
CA MET A 59 -7.43 -4.53 -9.67
C MET A 59 -7.83 -5.84 -10.38
N SER A 60 -8.76 -5.79 -11.32
CA SER A 60 -9.10 -6.95 -12.16
C SER A 60 -7.93 -7.41 -13.02
N ARG A 61 -7.07 -6.47 -13.47
CA ARG A 61 -5.85 -6.81 -14.19
C ARG A 61 -4.82 -7.45 -13.26
N ALA A 62 -4.64 -6.92 -12.06
CA ALA A 62 -3.78 -7.53 -11.05
C ALA A 62 -4.17 -8.99 -10.81
N CYS A 63 -5.46 -9.31 -10.64
CA CYS A 63 -5.92 -10.69 -10.46
C CYS A 63 -5.66 -11.63 -11.66
N LYS A 64 -5.39 -11.11 -12.85
CA LYS A 64 -4.98 -11.92 -14.01
C LYS A 64 -3.49 -12.19 -14.04
N ARG A 65 -2.69 -11.39 -13.32
CA ARG A 65 -1.22 -11.43 -13.36
C ARG A 65 -0.63 -12.07 -12.12
N PHE A 66 -1.25 -11.89 -10.96
CA PHE A 66 -0.76 -12.35 -9.67
C PHE A 66 -1.74 -13.33 -9.04
N SER A 67 -1.20 -14.32 -8.32
CA SER A 67 -2.02 -15.32 -7.61
C SER A 67 -2.69 -14.78 -6.34
N ASP A 68 -2.13 -13.72 -5.77
CA ASP A 68 -2.62 -13.11 -4.54
C ASP A 68 -2.64 -11.59 -4.67
N VAL A 69 -3.79 -10.97 -4.42
CA VAL A 69 -4.02 -9.55 -4.69
C VAL A 69 -4.75 -8.91 -3.54
N HIS A 70 -4.15 -7.84 -3.01
CA HIS A 70 -4.62 -7.14 -1.82
C HIS A 70 -4.90 -5.68 -2.11
N PHE A 71 -5.94 -5.15 -1.46
CA PHE A 71 -6.24 -3.73 -1.43
C PHE A 71 -6.36 -3.25 0.02
N ILE A 72 -5.57 -2.24 0.36
CA ILE A 72 -5.59 -1.56 1.66
C ILE A 72 -5.95 -0.10 1.35
N SER A 73 -7.10 0.39 1.81
CA SER A 73 -7.58 1.73 1.43
C SER A 73 -6.69 2.84 1.99
N GLY A 74 -6.49 3.88 1.19
CA GLY A 74 -5.96 5.17 1.61
C GLY A 74 -7.07 6.15 1.95
N ASN A 75 -6.72 7.37 2.36
CA ASN A 75 -7.72 8.36 2.78
C ASN A 75 -8.52 8.94 1.60
N HIS A 76 -8.01 8.95 0.37
CA HIS A 76 -8.79 9.42 -0.77
C HIS A 76 -9.86 8.39 -1.20
N ASP A 77 -9.58 7.10 -1.00
CA ASP A 77 -10.46 6.00 -1.41
C ASP A 77 -11.79 5.99 -0.64
N VAL A 78 -11.80 6.47 0.62
CA VAL A 78 -12.99 6.46 1.50
C VAL A 78 -14.12 7.37 1.01
N HIS A 79 -13.83 8.28 0.07
CA HIS A 79 -14.83 9.14 -0.58
C HIS A 79 -15.63 8.41 -1.67
N HIS A 80 -15.24 7.18 -2.00
CA HIS A 80 -15.82 6.40 -3.10
C HIS A 80 -16.35 5.05 -2.61
N LYS A 81 -17.43 4.59 -3.24
CA LYS A 81 -17.92 3.22 -3.06
C LYS A 81 -17.17 2.30 -4.01
N LEU A 82 -15.98 1.86 -3.60
CA LEU A 82 -15.18 0.90 -4.34
C LEU A 82 -15.68 -0.53 -4.08
N SER A 83 -15.78 -1.31 -5.14
CA SER A 83 -15.99 -2.75 -5.08
C SER A 83 -15.04 -3.40 -6.07
N PHE A 84 -14.43 -4.51 -5.69
CA PHE A 84 -13.45 -5.22 -6.51
C PHE A 84 -13.91 -6.66 -6.77
N PRO A 85 -13.30 -7.37 -7.74
CA PRO A 85 -13.54 -8.80 -7.91
C PRO A 85 -13.34 -9.56 -6.60
N SER A 86 -14.09 -10.64 -6.39
CA SER A 86 -14.00 -11.46 -5.16
C SER A 86 -12.63 -12.08 -4.91
N SER A 87 -11.76 -12.10 -5.92
CA SER A 87 -10.36 -12.53 -5.82
C SER A 87 -9.44 -11.47 -5.21
N VAL A 88 -9.89 -10.22 -5.07
CA VAL A 88 -9.15 -9.18 -4.34
C VAL A 88 -9.50 -9.25 -2.87
N THR A 89 -8.49 -9.42 -2.03
CA THR A 89 -8.66 -9.31 -0.57
C THR A 89 -8.66 -7.84 -0.18
N VAL A 90 -9.83 -7.33 0.23
CA VAL A 90 -9.98 -5.96 0.75
C VAL A 90 -9.80 -5.99 2.25
N HIS A 91 -8.79 -5.25 2.75
CA HIS A 91 -8.41 -5.31 4.15
C HIS A 91 -9.26 -4.40 5.06
N PRO A 92 -9.57 -4.85 6.29
CA PRO A 92 -10.35 -4.07 7.25
C PRO A 92 -9.54 -2.93 7.86
N THR A 93 -10.24 -2.07 8.62
CA THR A 93 -9.64 -0.88 9.24
C THR A 93 -8.90 -1.19 10.54
N GLU A 94 -9.10 -2.38 11.10
CA GLU A 94 -8.47 -2.89 12.30
C GLU A 94 -7.09 -3.48 11.98
N VAL A 95 -6.16 -3.32 12.92
CA VAL A 95 -4.84 -3.97 12.84
C VAL A 95 -5.04 -5.48 12.84
N HIS A 96 -4.50 -6.13 11.82
CA HIS A 96 -4.50 -7.58 11.70
C HIS A 96 -3.28 -8.03 10.88
N SER A 97 -3.08 -9.34 10.81
CA SER A 97 -2.04 -9.96 10.02
C SER A 97 -2.58 -11.00 9.06
N PHE A 98 -1.86 -11.24 7.96
CA PHE A 98 -2.14 -12.29 6.99
C PHE A 98 -0.84 -12.78 6.34
N HIS A 99 -0.86 -13.96 5.73
CA HIS A 99 0.29 -14.46 4.96
C HIS A 99 0.20 -14.01 3.51
N CYS A 100 1.31 -13.53 2.95
CA CYS A 100 1.43 -13.13 1.55
C CYS A 100 2.84 -13.43 1.06
N ALA A 101 2.97 -14.20 -0.03
CA ALA A 101 4.26 -14.59 -0.62
C ALA A 101 5.33 -15.05 0.41
N GLY A 102 4.93 -15.82 1.43
CA GLY A 102 5.86 -16.32 2.46
C GLY A 102 6.25 -15.34 3.56
N ALA A 103 5.67 -14.13 3.60
CA ALA A 103 5.78 -13.18 4.69
C ALA A 103 4.48 -13.10 5.51
N ILE A 104 4.61 -12.75 6.78
CA ILE A 104 3.52 -12.25 7.62
C ILE A 104 3.41 -10.74 7.37
N ILE A 105 2.30 -10.33 6.77
CA ILE A 105 1.99 -8.91 6.54
C ILE A 105 1.15 -8.39 7.69
N ILE A 106 1.48 -7.22 8.21
CA ILE A 106 0.73 -6.51 9.24
C ILE A 106 0.23 -5.20 8.64
N THR A 107 -1.06 -4.93 8.74
CA THR A 107 -1.67 -3.75 8.13
C THR A 107 -2.96 -3.32 8.84
N ALA A 108 -3.43 -2.13 8.47
CA ALA A 108 -4.75 -1.60 8.76
C ALA A 108 -5.13 -0.62 7.65
N ALA A 109 -6.38 -0.71 7.18
CA ALA A 109 -6.89 0.20 6.18
C ALA A 109 -7.33 1.55 6.78
N VAL A 110 -7.26 2.62 5.98
CA VAL A 110 -7.72 3.95 6.38
C VAL A 110 -9.25 3.98 6.45
N ALA A 111 -9.79 4.57 7.52
CA ALA A 111 -11.23 4.58 7.78
C ALA A 111 -11.92 5.90 7.37
N THR A 112 -11.17 7.01 7.33
CA THR A 112 -11.74 8.35 7.05
C THR A 112 -10.66 9.33 6.56
N ASP A 113 -11.05 10.54 6.18
CA ASP A 113 -10.16 11.59 5.66
C ASP A 113 -10.48 12.94 6.34
N PRO A 114 -9.65 13.42 7.29
CA PRO A 114 -8.41 12.81 7.80
C PRO A 114 -8.67 11.68 8.80
N ASP A 115 -7.81 10.66 8.84
CA ASP A 115 -7.87 9.57 9.84
C ASP A 115 -6.92 9.86 11.02
N PRO A 116 -7.44 10.21 12.22
CA PRO A 116 -6.62 10.55 13.37
C PRO A 116 -6.21 9.32 14.20
N ARG A 117 -6.62 8.10 13.83
CA ARG A 117 -6.40 6.92 14.68
C ARG A 117 -4.91 6.66 14.84
N THR A 118 -4.47 6.55 16.09
CA THR A 118 -3.17 5.98 16.44
C THR A 118 -3.37 4.48 16.64
N LEU A 119 -2.62 3.68 15.88
CA LEU A 119 -2.74 2.23 15.89
C LEU A 119 -1.60 1.60 16.69
N ALA A 120 -1.91 0.53 17.42
CA ALA A 120 -0.90 -0.28 18.09
C ALA A 120 -0.63 -1.54 17.26
N PHE A 121 0.61 -1.70 16.83
CA PHE A 121 1.04 -2.87 16.06
C PHE A 121 1.73 -3.89 16.98
N PRO A 122 1.47 -5.21 16.80
CA PRO A 122 2.08 -6.24 17.64
C PRO A 122 3.59 -6.34 17.38
N THR A 123 4.38 -6.66 18.40
CA THR A 123 5.79 -7.02 18.19
C THR A 123 5.90 -8.32 17.41
N ARG A 124 6.98 -8.50 16.65
CA ARG A 124 7.32 -9.76 15.96
C ARG A 124 7.15 -10.97 16.88
N GLY A 125 6.37 -11.95 16.43
CA GLY A 125 6.05 -13.16 17.20
C GLY A 125 6.82 -14.42 16.77
N SER A 126 7.48 -14.39 15.60
CA SER A 126 8.25 -15.52 15.06
C SER A 126 9.44 -15.08 14.21
N ASN A 127 10.28 -16.04 13.82
CA ASN A 127 11.41 -15.79 12.93
C ASN A 127 11.03 -15.76 11.44
N GLU A 128 9.73 -15.89 11.11
CA GLU A 128 9.26 -15.73 9.73
C GLU A 128 9.39 -14.28 9.27
N PRO A 129 9.51 -13.99 7.97
CA PRO A 129 9.54 -12.60 7.48
C PRO A 129 8.30 -11.83 7.94
N HIS A 130 8.47 -10.63 8.49
CA HIS A 130 7.40 -9.72 8.91
C HIS A 130 7.51 -8.40 8.16
N VAL A 131 6.42 -7.94 7.55
CA VAL A 131 6.38 -6.68 6.81
C VAL A 131 5.17 -5.87 7.22
N GLY A 132 5.40 -4.61 7.59
CA GLY A 132 4.33 -3.65 7.83
C GLY A 132 3.96 -2.91 6.55
N LEU A 133 2.68 -2.89 6.19
CA LEU A 133 2.14 -2.10 5.08
C LEU A 133 1.14 -1.09 5.63
N LEU A 134 1.37 0.21 5.42
CA LEU A 134 0.50 1.24 5.99
C LEU A 134 0.38 2.47 5.09
N HIS A 135 -0.85 2.94 4.88
CA HIS A 135 -1.09 4.22 4.22
C HIS A 135 -1.13 5.33 5.29
N THR A 136 -0.02 6.05 5.48
CA THR A 136 0.19 6.90 6.67
C THR A 136 0.95 8.18 6.38
N SER A 137 0.59 9.24 7.10
CA SER A 137 1.35 10.49 7.19
C SER A 137 2.58 10.42 8.11
N ALA A 138 2.77 9.33 8.85
CA ALA A 138 3.73 9.23 9.96
C ALA A 138 3.61 10.45 10.90
N THR A 139 4.71 11.16 11.15
CA THR A 139 4.74 12.40 11.96
C THR A 139 4.18 13.63 11.24
N GLY A 140 3.77 13.50 9.98
CA GLY A 140 3.17 14.57 9.18
C GLY A 140 4.15 15.49 8.46
N GLU A 141 5.47 15.35 8.67
CA GLU A 141 6.50 16.23 8.08
C GLU A 141 6.40 16.32 6.54
N PHE A 142 6.04 15.22 5.88
CA PHE A 142 5.98 15.11 4.42
C PHE A 142 4.56 15.06 3.85
N SER A 143 3.53 15.28 4.68
CA SER A 143 2.14 15.25 4.25
C SER A 143 1.44 16.59 4.45
N LYS A 144 0.38 16.82 3.67
CA LYS A 144 -0.53 17.96 3.84
C LYS A 144 -1.73 17.64 4.74
N SER A 145 -2.01 16.35 4.98
CA SER A 145 -3.15 15.88 5.74
C SER A 145 -2.70 14.76 6.68
N MET A 146 -3.30 14.71 7.86
CA MET A 146 -3.09 13.60 8.78
C MET A 146 -3.80 12.34 8.26
N CYS A 147 -3.11 11.21 8.34
CA CYS A 147 -3.66 9.91 7.99
C CYS A 147 -2.91 8.83 8.79
N LEU A 148 -3.59 8.14 9.71
CA LEU A 148 -3.01 7.09 10.54
C LEU A 148 -1.64 7.46 11.13
N PRO A 149 -1.53 8.55 11.91
CA PRO A 149 -0.25 9.01 12.42
C PRO A 149 0.45 7.90 13.22
N ALA A 150 1.75 7.75 12.97
CA ALA A 150 2.60 6.75 13.58
C ALA A 150 4.00 7.32 13.79
N MET A 151 4.64 6.99 14.92
CA MET A 151 6.03 7.38 15.16
C MET A 151 6.97 6.36 14.49
N PRO A 152 7.99 6.80 13.74
CA PRO A 152 8.96 5.89 13.12
C PRO A 152 9.64 4.97 14.15
N GLU A 153 9.86 5.45 15.37
CA GLU A 153 10.42 4.68 16.48
C GLU A 153 9.49 3.55 16.93
N GLU A 154 8.17 3.78 16.93
CA GLU A 154 7.17 2.75 17.24
C GLU A 154 7.17 1.66 16.17
N LEU A 155 7.17 2.06 14.88
CA LEU A 155 7.28 1.12 13.75
C LEU A 155 8.56 0.28 13.82
N GLN A 156 9.69 0.92 14.14
CA GLN A 156 10.97 0.22 14.29
C GLN A 156 10.94 -0.76 15.48
N SER A 157 10.30 -0.38 16.59
CA SER A 157 10.20 -1.21 17.79
C SER A 157 9.41 -2.51 17.59
N CYS A 158 8.56 -2.59 16.57
CA CYS A 158 7.85 -3.83 16.22
C CYS A 158 8.80 -4.96 15.79
N GLY A 159 10.03 -4.62 15.34
CA GLY A 159 11.05 -5.59 14.94
C GLY A 159 10.80 -6.23 13.58
N TYR A 160 10.00 -5.61 12.70
CA TYR A 160 9.71 -6.11 11.36
C TYR A 160 10.88 -5.89 10.40
N ASP A 161 10.91 -6.64 9.30
CA ASP A 161 11.97 -6.56 8.28
C ASP A 161 11.87 -5.27 7.46
N ALA A 162 10.64 -4.80 7.22
CA ALA A 162 10.37 -3.53 6.56
C ALA A 162 9.00 -2.94 6.96
N TRP A 163 8.89 -1.62 6.81
CA TRP A 163 7.65 -0.85 6.74
C TRP A 163 7.59 -0.12 5.40
N ILE A 164 6.63 -0.51 4.56
CA ILE A 164 6.40 0.09 3.24
C ILE A 164 5.13 0.92 3.33
N LEU A 165 5.25 2.20 2.98
CA LEU A 165 4.24 3.20 3.28
C LEU A 165 3.61 3.80 2.01
N GLY A 166 2.31 4.09 2.06
CA GLY A 166 1.60 4.96 1.11
C GLY A 166 1.29 6.33 1.72
N HIS A 167 0.65 7.24 0.97
CA HIS A 167 0.17 8.60 1.34
C HIS A 167 1.10 9.76 0.92
N VAL A 168 2.42 9.59 1.06
CA VAL A 168 3.39 10.63 0.69
C VAL A 168 3.80 10.42 -0.77
N HIS A 169 3.32 11.30 -1.66
CA HIS A 169 3.50 11.15 -3.11
C HIS A 169 4.96 11.18 -3.60
N LYS A 170 5.90 11.66 -2.80
CA LYS A 170 7.33 11.62 -3.16
C LYS A 170 7.98 10.42 -2.45
N PRO A 171 8.74 9.57 -3.14
CA PRO A 171 9.52 8.53 -2.49
C PRO A 171 10.41 9.13 -1.39
N ARG A 172 10.31 8.59 -0.18
CA ARG A 172 11.03 9.06 1.01
C ARG A 172 11.42 7.87 1.87
N VAL A 173 12.61 7.92 2.44
CA VAL A 173 13.14 6.86 3.32
C VAL A 173 13.45 7.50 4.67
N LEU A 174 12.82 6.99 5.72
CA LEU A 174 13.07 7.35 7.11
C LEU A 174 14.19 6.51 7.73
N ALA A 175 14.20 5.22 7.41
CA ALA A 175 15.23 4.28 7.84
C ALA A 175 15.58 3.31 6.72
N LYS A 176 16.87 2.95 6.62
CA LYS A 176 17.35 1.97 5.63
C LYS A 176 17.42 0.54 6.17
N SER A 177 17.50 0.38 7.49
CA SER A 177 17.59 -0.94 8.14
C SER A 177 16.97 -0.89 9.55
N PRO A 178 15.79 -1.51 9.76
CA PRO A 178 14.90 -2.04 8.72
C PRO A 178 14.44 -0.90 7.78
N PHE A 179 14.01 -1.26 6.56
CA PHE A 179 13.50 -0.24 5.64
C PHE A 179 12.22 0.38 6.22
N ILE A 180 12.14 1.70 6.27
CA ILE A 180 10.90 2.44 6.59
C ILE A 180 10.80 3.57 5.58
N GLY A 181 9.80 3.54 4.71
CA GLY A 181 9.70 4.55 3.66
C GLY A 181 8.48 4.43 2.77
N TRP A 182 8.23 5.49 2.02
CA TRP A 182 7.09 5.63 1.13
C TRP A 182 7.41 5.19 -0.29
N VAL A 183 6.44 4.51 -0.90
CA VAL A 183 6.46 4.12 -2.32
C VAL A 183 6.45 5.36 -3.19
N GLY A 184 5.51 6.28 -2.96
CA GLY A 184 5.35 7.50 -3.74
C GLY A 184 4.52 7.30 -5.01
N MET A 185 3.91 8.39 -5.45
CA MET A 185 3.02 8.42 -6.62
C MET A 185 3.81 8.17 -7.90
N GLY A 186 3.31 7.28 -8.74
CA GLY A 186 3.95 6.92 -10.01
C GLY A 186 5.22 6.10 -9.84
N ASN A 187 5.39 5.45 -8.69
CA ASN A 187 6.42 4.47 -8.43
C ASN A 187 5.73 3.20 -7.91
N ALA A 188 6.41 2.07 -8.06
CA ALA A 188 6.10 0.86 -7.33
C ALA A 188 7.37 0.34 -6.64
N VAL A 189 7.21 -0.59 -5.71
CA VAL A 189 8.33 -1.33 -5.13
C VAL A 189 8.12 -2.82 -5.30
N LEU A 190 9.17 -3.52 -5.70
CA LEU A 190 9.27 -4.96 -5.63
C LEU A 190 10.02 -5.32 -4.34
N TYR A 191 9.33 -5.97 -3.40
CA TYR A 191 9.90 -6.46 -2.15
C TYR A 191 10.27 -7.93 -2.29
N ASP A 192 11.54 -8.26 -2.11
CA ASP A 192 12.02 -9.66 -2.05
C ASP A 192 11.94 -10.16 -0.61
N VAL A 193 11.06 -11.14 -0.37
CA VAL A 193 10.75 -11.63 0.97
C VAL A 193 11.95 -12.30 1.65
N PRO A 194 12.72 -13.18 0.99
CA PRO A 194 13.87 -13.84 1.63
C PRO A 194 15.00 -12.88 2.04
N THR A 195 15.26 -11.83 1.26
CA THR A 195 16.38 -10.91 1.50
C THR A 195 15.99 -9.60 2.18
N ALA A 196 14.69 -9.35 2.34
CA ALA A 196 14.14 -8.06 2.79
C ALA A 196 14.61 -6.87 1.95
N SER A 197 14.96 -7.08 0.68
CA SER A 197 15.42 -6.03 -0.22
C SER A 197 14.26 -5.41 -1.00
N LEU A 198 14.40 -4.12 -1.31
CA LEU A 198 13.42 -3.35 -2.09
C LEU A 198 14.06 -2.84 -3.37
N THR A 199 13.35 -3.02 -4.48
CA THR A 199 13.67 -2.40 -5.78
C THR A 199 12.54 -1.46 -6.17
N TYR A 200 12.86 -0.18 -6.40
CA TYR A 200 11.90 0.78 -6.94
C TYR A 200 11.74 0.58 -8.44
N LEU A 201 10.50 0.68 -8.92
CA LEU A 201 10.07 0.56 -10.31
C LEU A 201 9.44 1.86 -10.79
#